data_AF-M3I0E1-F1
#
_entry.id   AF-M3I0E1-F1
#
_cell.length_a   1.000
_cell.length_b   1.000
_cell.length_c   1.000
_cell.angle_alpha   90.00
_cell.angle_beta   90.00
_cell.angle_gamma   90.00
#
_symmetry.space_group_name_H-M   'P 1'
#
loop_
_entity.id
_entity.type
_entity.pdbx_description
1 polymer ?
#
loop_
_entity_poly.entity_id
_entity_poly.type
_entity_poly.pdbx_seq_one_letter_code
_entity_poly.pdbx_strand_id
1 'polypeptide(L)'
;MAEDFLLKKGILQEIFREKVEKDNPVDKILSTLSSFYGDLNPEILLSASGMNGVYSAFESLSLIQQKKGKTIWVRLGWLYVDNIRILEKYTESSYVIHNATDLEELEIFLKQNSEQVAGIITECPTNPLLLVPDYEKLKSIVDHYKIPLIVDISVAGSAIINILPYVDVIVESLTKFACGNGDLMMGAVILNKIQIGSPKFFRYVKNGLKTIF
;
A
#
# COMPACT_ATOMS: atom_id res chain seq x y z
N MET A 1 23.56 -2.83 -24.00
CA MET A 1 23.30 -2.13 -22.72
C MET A 1 24.57 -1.44 -22.23
N ALA A 2 24.50 -0.62 -21.17
CA ALA A 2 25.67 0.08 -20.62
C ALA A 2 26.78 -0.88 -20.15
N GLU A 3 26.43 -2.00 -19.53
CA GLU A 3 27.40 -3.05 -19.15
C GLU A 3 28.15 -3.63 -20.35
N ASP A 4 27.45 -3.98 -21.44
CA ASP A 4 28.10 -4.51 -22.66
C ASP A 4 29.13 -3.53 -23.22
N PHE A 5 28.83 -2.23 -23.14
CA PHE A 5 29.74 -1.18 -23.59
C PHE A 5 30.97 -1.08 -22.68
N LEU A 6 30.78 -1.12 -21.35
CA LEU A 6 31.88 -1.06 -20.38
C LEU A 6 32.79 -2.29 -20.45
N LEU A 7 32.22 -3.48 -20.66
CA LEU A 7 32.96 -4.72 -20.89
C LEU A 7 33.80 -4.63 -22.17
N LYS A 8 33.20 -4.15 -23.29
CA LYS A 8 33.92 -3.93 -24.55
C LYS A 8 35.05 -2.90 -24.43
N LYS A 9 34.94 -1.94 -23.52
CA LYS A 9 35.98 -0.94 -23.23
C LYS A 9 37.04 -1.44 -22.24
N GLY A 10 36.92 -2.66 -21.72
CA GLY A 10 37.83 -3.20 -20.71
C GLY A 10 37.76 -2.48 -19.36
N ILE A 11 36.71 -1.68 -19.14
CA ILE A 11 36.47 -0.96 -17.88
C ILE A 11 35.82 -1.92 -16.88
N LEU A 12 34.92 -2.78 -17.35
CA LEU A 12 34.33 -3.86 -16.58
C LEU A 12 35.14 -5.15 -16.82
N GLN A 13 35.43 -5.92 -15.78
CA GLN A 13 36.16 -7.19 -15.90
C GLN A 13 35.22 -8.37 -16.24
N GLU A 14 34.01 -8.36 -15.70
CA GLU A 14 33.00 -9.39 -15.93
C GLU A 14 31.59 -8.81 -15.83
N ILE A 15 30.62 -9.45 -16.50
CA ILE A 15 29.21 -9.06 -16.43
C ILE A 15 28.64 -9.60 -15.12
N PHE A 16 27.92 -8.75 -14.38
CA PHE A 16 27.20 -9.19 -13.19
C PHE A 16 26.12 -10.22 -13.57
N ARG A 17 26.14 -11.39 -12.93
CA ARG A 17 25.13 -12.42 -13.13
C ARG A 17 24.26 -12.52 -11.90
N GLU A 18 23.01 -12.13 -12.03
CA GLU A 18 22.06 -12.23 -10.95
C GLU A 18 21.75 -13.70 -10.62
N LYS A 19 21.66 -14.01 -9.33
CA LYS A 19 21.27 -15.34 -8.87
C LYS A 19 19.76 -15.48 -9.04
N VAL A 20 19.34 -16.31 -9.99
CA VAL A 20 17.92 -16.59 -10.23
C VAL A 20 17.46 -17.79 -9.42
N GLU A 21 16.37 -17.61 -8.68
CA GLU A 21 15.63 -18.74 -8.07
C GLU A 21 14.65 -19.31 -9.09
N LYS A 22 14.75 -20.60 -9.38
CA LYS A 22 13.87 -21.29 -10.35
C LYS A 22 12.77 -22.09 -9.69
N ASP A 23 12.97 -22.50 -8.45
CA ASP A 23 12.03 -23.37 -7.74
C ASP A 23 11.10 -22.52 -6.87
N ASN A 24 9.80 -22.55 -7.20
CA ASN A 24 8.72 -21.85 -6.50
C ASN A 24 9.02 -20.38 -6.13
N PRO A 25 9.36 -19.51 -7.11
CA PRO A 25 9.78 -18.14 -6.85
C PRO A 25 8.71 -17.31 -6.11
N VAL A 26 7.43 -17.54 -6.42
CA VAL A 26 6.30 -16.87 -5.78
C VAL A 26 6.24 -17.20 -4.29
N ASP A 27 6.33 -18.48 -3.92
CA ASP A 27 6.29 -18.90 -2.51
C ASP A 27 7.48 -18.33 -1.73
N LYS A 28 8.65 -18.22 -2.37
CA LYS A 28 9.82 -17.61 -1.74
C LYS A 28 9.61 -16.13 -1.46
N ILE A 29 9.04 -15.37 -2.42
CA ILE A 29 8.68 -13.96 -2.23
C ILE A 29 7.68 -13.83 -1.08
N LEU A 30 6.61 -14.62 -1.10
CA LEU A 30 5.57 -14.60 -0.08
C LEU A 30 6.12 -14.97 1.30
N SER A 31 6.98 -15.99 1.40
CA SER A 31 7.61 -16.40 2.66
C SER A 31 8.53 -15.32 3.23
N THR A 32 9.28 -14.64 2.35
CA THR A 32 10.17 -13.54 2.73
C THR A 32 9.36 -12.36 3.27
N LEU A 33 8.35 -11.91 2.53
CA LEU A 33 7.47 -10.82 2.97
C LEU A 33 6.73 -11.18 4.26
N SER A 34 6.22 -12.41 4.37
CA SER A 34 5.53 -12.89 5.56
C SER A 34 6.43 -12.88 6.80
N SER A 35 7.74 -13.15 6.63
CA SER A 35 8.68 -13.15 7.75
C SER A 35 8.83 -11.80 8.45
N PHE A 36 8.56 -10.69 7.75
CA PHE A 36 8.61 -9.34 8.32
C PHE A 36 7.44 -8.99 9.26
N TYR A 37 6.37 -9.78 9.23
CA TYR A 37 5.18 -9.54 10.05
C TYR A 37 5.07 -10.42 11.29
N GLY A 38 6.04 -11.32 11.54
CA GLY A 38 6.04 -12.22 12.69
C GLY A 38 4.74 -13.01 12.82
N ASP A 39 4.17 -13.05 14.02
CA ASP A 39 2.97 -13.82 14.33
C ASP A 39 1.64 -13.16 13.90
N LEU A 40 1.70 -11.98 13.25
CA LEU A 40 0.49 -11.28 12.78
C LEU A 40 -0.21 -12.03 11.63
N ASN A 41 0.50 -12.93 10.95
CA ASN A 41 -0.03 -13.85 9.93
C ASN A 41 -0.98 -13.19 8.90
N PRO A 42 -0.61 -12.05 8.28
CA PRO A 42 -1.46 -11.39 7.30
C PRO A 42 -1.73 -12.26 6.07
N GLU A 43 -2.70 -11.86 5.25
CA GLU A 43 -2.79 -12.37 3.88
C GLU A 43 -1.99 -11.45 2.96
N ILE A 44 -1.01 -12.01 2.25
CA ILE A 44 -0.16 -11.26 1.33
C ILE A 44 -0.53 -11.67 -0.09
N LEU A 45 -0.89 -10.69 -0.91
CA LEU A 45 -1.25 -10.87 -2.31
C LEU A 45 -0.28 -10.09 -3.19
N LEU A 46 0.30 -10.75 -4.19
CA LEU A 46 1.16 -10.08 -5.16
C LEU A 46 0.32 -9.39 -6.24
N SER A 47 0.79 -8.23 -6.69
CA SER A 47 0.17 -7.41 -7.72
C SER A 47 1.15 -7.08 -8.84
N ALA A 48 0.64 -6.73 -10.01
CA ALA A 48 1.49 -6.37 -11.15
C ALA A 48 2.35 -5.12 -10.91
N SER A 49 1.95 -4.27 -9.98
CA SER A 49 2.71 -3.10 -9.52
C SER A 49 2.14 -2.59 -8.20
N GLY A 50 2.88 -1.75 -7.49
CA GLY A 50 2.34 -1.03 -6.32
C GLY A 50 1.05 -0.28 -6.66
N MET A 51 0.98 0.37 -7.83
CA MET A 51 -0.22 1.09 -8.28
C MET A 51 -1.42 0.18 -8.51
N ASN A 52 -1.22 -1.03 -9.06
CA ASN A 52 -2.30 -2.00 -9.15
C ASN A 52 -2.77 -2.42 -7.75
N GLY A 53 -1.85 -2.60 -6.80
CA GLY A 53 -2.18 -2.88 -5.42
C GLY A 53 -3.05 -1.79 -4.77
N VAL A 54 -2.64 -0.53 -4.89
CA VAL A 54 -3.39 0.64 -4.36
C VAL A 54 -4.78 0.70 -5.00
N TYR A 55 -4.85 0.62 -6.34
CA TYR A 55 -6.11 0.65 -7.06
C TYR A 55 -7.07 -0.46 -6.62
N SER A 56 -6.59 -1.71 -6.57
CA SER A 56 -7.43 -2.86 -6.22
C SER A 56 -7.93 -2.79 -4.77
N ALA A 57 -7.10 -2.32 -3.82
CA ALA A 57 -7.52 -2.09 -2.45
C ALA A 57 -8.58 -0.97 -2.36
N PHE A 58 -8.31 0.17 -2.98
CA PHE A 58 -9.21 1.32 -3.05
C PHE A 58 -10.57 0.97 -3.68
N GLU A 59 -10.57 0.34 -4.85
CA GLU A 59 -11.78 -0.01 -5.59
C GLU A 59 -12.61 -1.03 -4.81
N SER A 60 -11.97 -2.04 -4.23
CA SER A 60 -12.64 -3.07 -3.43
C SER A 60 -13.32 -2.49 -2.20
N LEU A 61 -12.65 -1.60 -1.46
CA LEU A 61 -13.26 -0.89 -0.33
C LEU A 61 -14.39 0.02 -0.80
N SER A 62 -14.18 0.78 -1.87
CA SER A 62 -15.18 1.69 -2.44
C SER A 62 -16.47 0.94 -2.80
N LEU A 63 -16.38 -0.19 -3.50
CA LEU A 63 -17.55 -1.00 -3.88
C LEU A 63 -18.32 -1.55 -2.66
N ILE A 64 -17.64 -1.81 -1.55
CA ILE A 64 -18.28 -2.27 -0.30
C ILE A 64 -18.93 -1.10 0.43
N GLN A 65 -18.25 0.04 0.48
CA GLN A 65 -18.64 1.20 1.26
C GLN A 65 -19.75 2.00 0.56
N GLN A 66 -19.76 2.05 -0.77
CA GLN A 66 -20.85 2.63 -1.57
C GLN A 66 -22.20 1.93 -1.32
N LYS A 67 -22.21 0.61 -1.09
CA LYS A 67 -23.44 -0.12 -0.71
C LYS A 67 -24.00 0.32 0.64
N LYS A 68 -23.20 1.02 1.45
CA LYS A 68 -23.59 1.63 2.72
C LYS A 68 -23.84 3.14 2.58
N GLY A 69 -23.83 3.68 1.35
CA GLY A 69 -23.98 5.12 1.09
C GLY A 69 -22.72 5.95 1.36
N LYS A 70 -21.56 5.32 1.60
CA LYS A 70 -20.30 6.02 1.89
C LYS A 70 -19.49 6.21 0.61
N THR A 71 -19.17 7.45 0.27
CA THR A 71 -18.52 7.83 -1.00
C THR A 71 -17.31 8.75 -0.85
N ILE A 72 -17.15 9.44 0.29
CA ILE A 72 -16.06 10.40 0.48
C ILE A 72 -14.77 9.66 0.86
N TRP A 73 -13.70 9.87 0.11
CA TRP A 73 -12.36 9.40 0.49
C TRP A 73 -11.52 10.50 1.12
N VAL A 74 -10.87 10.20 2.24
CA VAL A 74 -9.93 11.14 2.87
C VAL A 74 -8.51 10.81 2.42
N ARG A 75 -7.83 11.81 1.86
CA ARG A 75 -6.40 11.78 1.58
C ARG A 75 -5.67 12.44 2.75
N LEU A 76 -4.95 11.65 3.55
CA LEU A 76 -4.16 12.14 4.66
C LEU A 76 -2.69 12.27 4.24
N GLY A 77 -2.24 13.50 4.05
CA GLY A 77 -0.91 13.84 3.60
C GLY A 77 -0.79 14.09 2.09
N TRP A 78 0.43 14.44 1.69
CA TRP A 78 0.85 14.40 0.29
C TRP A 78 1.25 12.96 -0.06
N LEU A 79 0.52 12.37 -1.00
CA LEU A 79 0.81 11.04 -1.53
C LEU A 79 1.60 11.17 -2.83
N TYR A 80 2.20 10.06 -3.24
CA TYR A 80 2.73 9.85 -4.58
C TYR A 80 1.67 10.23 -5.62
N VAL A 81 2.10 10.93 -6.67
CA VAL A 81 1.21 11.62 -7.62
C VAL A 81 0.19 10.66 -8.23
N ASP A 82 0.58 9.43 -8.56
CA ASP A 82 -0.36 8.48 -9.16
C ASP A 82 -1.41 7.97 -8.16
N ASN A 83 -1.09 7.89 -6.86
CA ASN A 83 -2.08 7.57 -5.81
C ASN A 83 -3.15 8.67 -5.73
N ILE A 84 -2.73 9.93 -5.86
CA ILE A 84 -3.64 11.09 -5.95
C ILE A 84 -4.54 10.97 -7.19
N ARG A 85 -3.96 10.62 -8.35
CA ARG A 85 -4.72 10.48 -9.60
C ARG A 85 -5.75 9.35 -9.56
N ILE A 86 -5.46 8.26 -8.85
CA ILE A 86 -6.45 7.19 -8.63
C ILE A 86 -7.64 7.76 -7.86
N LEU A 87 -7.41 8.45 -6.74
CA LEU A 87 -8.50 9.06 -5.98
C LEU A 87 -9.30 10.01 -6.86
N GLU A 88 -8.66 11.00 -7.47
CA GLU A 88 -9.31 12.03 -8.29
C GLU A 88 -10.15 11.45 -9.44
N LYS A 89 -9.71 10.32 -10.03
CA LYS A 89 -10.38 9.72 -11.18
C LYS A 89 -11.52 8.79 -10.81
N TYR A 90 -11.41 8.09 -9.68
CA TYR A 90 -12.30 6.96 -9.35
C TYR A 90 -13.15 7.19 -8.09
N THR A 91 -13.03 8.33 -7.42
CA THR A 91 -13.95 8.76 -6.37
C THR A 91 -14.88 9.88 -6.85
N GLU A 92 -16.10 9.91 -6.33
CA GLU A 92 -17.02 11.03 -6.57
C GLU A 92 -16.61 12.27 -5.75
N SER A 93 -16.10 12.05 -4.54
CA SER A 93 -15.72 13.09 -3.61
C SER A 93 -14.49 12.68 -2.80
N SER A 94 -13.60 13.64 -2.58
CA SER A 94 -12.46 13.45 -1.69
C SER A 94 -12.24 14.68 -0.81
N TYR A 95 -11.75 14.43 0.39
CA TYR A 95 -11.32 15.46 1.33
C TYR A 95 -9.82 15.32 1.56
N VAL A 96 -9.11 16.45 1.55
CA VAL A 96 -7.65 16.47 1.62
C VAL A 96 -7.21 17.11 2.92
N ILE A 97 -6.40 16.38 3.68
CA ILE A 97 -5.65 16.89 4.83
C ILE A 97 -4.20 16.91 4.40
N HIS A 98 -3.59 18.10 4.27
CA HIS A 98 -2.26 18.21 3.68
C HIS A 98 -1.12 17.72 4.58
N ASN A 99 -1.28 17.90 5.89
CA ASN A 99 -0.30 17.44 6.86
C ASN A 99 -0.69 16.07 7.40
N ALA A 100 0.11 15.04 7.10
CA ALA A 100 -0.17 13.68 7.53
C ALA A 100 -0.15 13.49 9.06
N THR A 101 0.51 14.40 9.79
CA THR A 101 0.56 14.35 11.27
C THR A 101 -0.58 15.13 11.93
N ASP A 102 -1.40 15.84 11.16
CA ASP A 102 -2.54 16.61 11.69
C ASP A 102 -3.77 15.72 11.87
N LEU A 103 -3.73 14.92 12.94
CA LEU A 103 -4.83 14.04 13.29
C LEU A 103 -6.00 14.78 13.96
N GLU A 104 -5.81 16.04 14.36
CA GLU A 104 -6.89 16.86 14.91
C GLU A 104 -7.84 17.32 13.80
N GLU A 105 -7.30 17.82 12.67
CA GLU A 105 -8.09 18.14 11.49
C GLU A 105 -8.89 16.93 11.01
N LEU A 106 -8.27 15.75 10.98
CA LEU A 106 -8.93 14.49 10.65
C LEU A 106 -10.13 14.24 11.58
N GLU A 107 -9.93 14.32 12.88
CA GLU A 107 -10.99 14.03 13.84
C GLU A 107 -12.15 15.04 13.75
N ILE A 108 -11.86 16.33 13.55
CA ILE A 108 -12.88 17.37 13.35
C ILE A 108 -13.72 17.06 12.11
N PHE A 109 -13.08 16.71 11.00
CA PHE A 109 -13.78 16.35 9.77
C PHE A 109 -14.66 15.11 9.95
N LEU A 110 -14.14 14.07 10.61
CA LEU A 110 -14.87 12.81 10.83
C LEU A 110 -16.06 12.96 11.78
N LYS A 111 -15.97 13.84 12.79
CA LYS A 111 -17.12 14.16 13.67
C LYS A 111 -18.35 14.62 12.89
N GLN A 112 -18.14 15.30 11.76
CA GLN A 112 -19.22 15.85 10.95
C GLN A 112 -19.60 14.94 9.77
N ASN A 113 -18.66 14.16 9.25
CA ASN A 113 -18.80 13.49 7.94
C ASN A 113 -18.62 11.97 7.96
N SER A 114 -18.31 11.33 9.10
CA SER A 114 -17.98 9.89 9.18
C SER A 114 -19.01 8.94 8.57
N GLU A 115 -20.29 9.30 8.58
CA GLU A 115 -21.35 8.50 7.94
C GLU A 115 -21.28 8.48 6.41
N GLN A 116 -20.55 9.41 5.79
CA GLN A 116 -20.33 9.49 4.35
C GLN A 116 -18.92 9.04 3.93
N VAL A 117 -17.98 8.89 4.87
CA VAL A 117 -16.57 8.58 4.57
C VAL A 117 -16.38 7.10 4.24
N ALA A 118 -15.99 6.83 3.00
CA ALA A 118 -15.72 5.50 2.48
C ALA A 118 -14.42 4.91 3.05
N GLY A 119 -13.37 5.70 3.18
CA GLY A 119 -12.06 5.25 3.64
C GLY A 119 -11.04 6.39 3.74
N ILE A 120 -9.91 6.08 4.38
CA ILE A 120 -8.73 6.96 4.43
C ILE A 120 -7.59 6.26 3.70
N ILE A 121 -6.82 7.04 2.94
CA ILE A 121 -5.56 6.60 2.36
C ILE A 121 -4.42 7.55 2.76
N THR A 122 -3.29 6.98 3.14
CA THR A 122 -2.07 7.71 3.52
C THR A 122 -0.80 6.96 3.09
N GLU A 123 0.36 7.54 3.38
CA GLU A 123 1.68 6.96 3.16
C GLU A 123 2.47 6.89 4.46
N CYS A 124 3.37 5.92 4.58
CA CYS A 124 4.28 5.80 5.71
C CYS A 124 5.70 5.42 5.27
N PRO A 125 6.66 6.35 5.36
CA PRO A 125 6.48 7.80 5.51
C PRO A 125 5.95 8.45 4.23
N THR A 126 5.38 9.66 4.32
CA THR A 126 4.89 10.40 3.14
C THR A 126 6.02 10.90 2.23
N ASN A 127 5.81 10.89 0.92
CA ASN A 127 6.75 11.45 -0.05
C ASN A 127 6.37 12.90 -0.43
N PRO A 128 7.28 13.90 -0.40
CA PRO A 128 8.72 13.84 -0.10
C PRO A 128 9.10 14.25 1.34
N LEU A 129 8.14 14.66 2.15
CA LEU A 129 8.39 15.28 3.46
C LEU A 129 8.76 14.28 4.57
N LEU A 130 8.66 12.99 4.27
CA LEU A 130 8.93 11.86 5.18
C LEU A 130 8.15 11.94 6.50
N LEU A 131 6.92 12.46 6.45
CA LEU A 131 6.08 12.56 7.64
C LEU A 131 5.49 11.20 7.97
N VAL A 132 5.44 10.89 9.27
CA VAL A 132 4.86 9.65 9.79
C VAL A 132 3.71 10.04 10.74
N PRO A 133 2.45 9.69 10.41
CA PRO A 133 1.34 9.84 11.34
C PRO A 133 1.59 9.05 12.64
N ASP A 134 1.05 9.54 13.76
CA ASP A 134 0.94 8.73 14.98
C ASP A 134 -0.08 7.61 14.72
N TYR A 135 0.42 6.40 14.46
CA TYR A 135 -0.41 5.26 14.08
C TYR A 135 -1.28 4.71 15.21
N GLU A 136 -0.85 4.86 16.47
CA GLU A 136 -1.67 4.45 17.62
C GLU A 136 -2.88 5.37 17.76
N LYS A 137 -2.66 6.69 17.65
CA LYS A 137 -3.72 7.69 17.65
C LYS A 137 -4.61 7.55 16.42
N LEU A 138 -4.02 7.39 15.23
CA LEU A 138 -4.78 7.21 13.99
C LEU A 138 -5.65 5.96 14.05
N LYS A 139 -5.13 4.83 14.58
CA LYS A 139 -5.91 3.61 14.82
C LYS A 139 -7.12 3.87 15.70
N SER A 140 -6.92 4.57 16.81
CA SER A 140 -7.99 4.91 17.75
C SER A 140 -9.10 5.73 17.08
N ILE A 141 -8.73 6.69 16.22
CA ILE A 141 -9.68 7.51 15.45
C ILE A 141 -10.46 6.65 14.44
N VAL A 142 -9.77 5.87 13.61
CA VAL A 142 -10.42 5.11 12.54
C VAL A 142 -11.30 3.99 13.07
N ASP A 143 -10.95 3.38 14.21
CA ASP A 143 -11.78 2.39 14.91
C ASP A 143 -13.06 3.03 15.45
N HIS A 144 -12.94 4.19 16.10
CA HIS A 144 -14.08 4.90 16.68
C HIS A 144 -15.15 5.20 15.63
N TYR A 145 -14.73 5.67 14.45
CA TYR A 145 -15.63 6.00 13.34
C TYR A 145 -15.88 4.82 12.37
N LYS A 146 -15.24 3.66 12.58
CA LYS A 146 -15.33 2.46 11.73
C LYS A 146 -14.99 2.74 10.26
N ILE A 147 -13.89 3.43 10.03
CA ILE A 147 -13.42 3.85 8.70
C ILE A 147 -12.21 2.98 8.34
N PRO A 148 -12.19 2.35 7.16
CA PRO A 148 -11.04 1.56 6.75
C PRO A 148 -9.85 2.46 6.36
N LEU A 149 -8.64 1.99 6.67
CA LEU A 149 -7.37 2.69 6.44
C LEU A 149 -6.46 1.90 5.51
N ILE A 150 -6.15 2.47 4.34
CA ILE A 150 -5.11 1.99 3.42
C ILE A 150 -3.83 2.80 3.64
N VAL A 151 -2.69 2.12 3.76
CA VAL A 151 -1.38 2.78 3.85
C VAL A 151 -0.41 2.25 2.81
N ASP A 152 0.17 3.15 2.04
CA ASP A 152 1.30 2.83 1.15
C ASP A 152 2.62 2.99 1.92
N ILE A 153 3.36 1.90 2.10
CA ILE A 153 4.65 1.88 2.81
C ILE A 153 5.85 1.85 1.87
N SER A 154 5.66 2.06 0.56
CA SER A 154 6.68 1.84 -0.47
C SER A 154 7.98 2.62 -0.26
N VAL A 155 7.97 3.70 0.53
CA VAL A 155 9.17 4.49 0.83
C VAL A 155 10.07 3.79 1.86
N ALA A 156 9.50 3.14 2.87
CA ALA A 156 10.26 2.45 3.92
C ALA A 156 10.36 0.93 3.68
N GLY A 157 9.28 0.32 3.20
CA GLY A 157 9.17 -1.11 2.95
C GLY A 157 8.94 -1.95 4.22
N SER A 158 8.43 -3.17 4.02
CA SER A 158 8.06 -4.08 5.11
C SER A 158 9.26 -4.58 5.92
N ALA A 159 10.46 -4.58 5.33
CA ALA A 159 11.68 -4.95 6.02
C ALA A 159 12.11 -3.94 7.11
N ILE A 160 11.60 -2.70 7.07
CA ILE A 160 12.02 -1.61 7.97
C ILE A 160 10.90 -1.21 8.93
N ILE A 161 9.64 -1.17 8.46
CA ILE A 161 8.51 -0.76 9.27
C ILE A 161 7.42 -1.83 9.31
N ASN A 162 6.80 -1.97 10.48
CA ASN A 162 5.63 -2.83 10.66
C ASN A 162 4.52 -2.03 11.37
N ILE A 163 3.63 -1.46 10.56
CA ILE A 163 2.44 -0.73 11.02
C ILE A 163 1.16 -1.58 10.94
N LEU A 164 1.28 -2.87 10.59
CA LEU A 164 0.14 -3.76 10.38
C LEU A 164 -0.84 -3.78 11.57
N PRO A 165 -0.41 -3.72 12.85
CA PRO A 165 -1.34 -3.66 13.98
C PRO A 165 -2.32 -2.47 13.97
N TYR A 166 -2.01 -1.41 13.22
CA TYR A 166 -2.72 -0.13 13.25
C TYR A 166 -3.55 0.15 11.99
N VAL A 167 -3.55 -0.76 11.02
CA VAL A 167 -4.11 -0.49 9.69
C VAL A 167 -4.88 -1.69 9.14
N ASP A 168 -5.79 -1.43 8.20
CA ASP A 168 -6.55 -2.48 7.51
C ASP A 168 -5.72 -3.09 6.37
N VAL A 169 -5.16 -2.23 5.52
CA VAL A 169 -4.44 -2.63 4.31
C VAL A 169 -3.12 -1.89 4.22
N ILE A 170 -2.05 -2.65 4.00
CA ILE A 170 -0.77 -2.11 3.58
C ILE A 170 -0.60 -2.40 2.08
N VAL A 171 -0.10 -1.41 1.34
CA VAL A 171 0.40 -1.61 -0.02
C VAL A 171 1.89 -1.29 -0.05
N GLU A 172 2.65 -2.13 -0.73
CA GLU A 172 4.08 -1.95 -0.92
C GLU A 172 4.44 -2.12 -2.40
N SER A 173 5.10 -1.12 -2.98
CA SER A 173 5.70 -1.23 -4.30
C SER A 173 7.05 -1.93 -4.21
N LEU A 174 7.08 -3.18 -4.67
CA LEU A 174 8.31 -3.97 -4.67
C LEU A 174 9.31 -3.52 -5.74
N THR A 175 8.88 -2.69 -6.70
CA THR A 175 9.72 -2.05 -7.72
C THR A 175 10.81 -1.14 -7.15
N LYS A 176 10.61 -0.60 -5.96
CA LYS A 176 11.52 0.38 -5.35
C LYS A 176 12.61 -0.33 -4.55
N PHE A 177 12.62 -0.11 -3.24
CA PHE A 177 13.67 -0.58 -2.34
C PHE A 177 13.72 -2.09 -2.20
N ALA A 178 12.59 -2.80 -2.36
CA ALA A 178 12.57 -4.26 -2.29
C ALA A 178 13.29 -4.93 -3.48
N CYS A 179 13.17 -4.35 -4.68
CA CYS A 179 13.93 -4.78 -5.86
C CYS A 179 15.39 -4.30 -5.79
N GLY A 180 15.62 -3.03 -5.43
CA GLY A 180 16.96 -2.45 -5.30
C GLY A 180 17.70 -2.18 -6.61
N ASN A 181 17.36 -2.90 -7.69
CA ASN A 181 18.01 -2.81 -9.00
C ASN A 181 17.17 -2.07 -10.07
N GLY A 182 15.87 -1.88 -9.83
CA GLY A 182 14.97 -1.15 -10.74
C GLY A 182 14.60 -1.90 -12.03
N ASP A 183 14.74 -3.22 -12.04
CA ASP A 183 14.48 -4.11 -13.18
C ASP A 183 13.17 -4.93 -13.03
N LEU A 184 12.47 -4.78 -11.91
CA LEU A 184 11.22 -5.49 -11.62
C LEU A 184 10.04 -4.52 -11.40
N MET A 185 8.91 -4.81 -12.06
CA MET A 185 7.62 -4.24 -11.69
C MET A 185 6.78 -5.24 -10.92
N MET A 186 6.50 -4.94 -9.64
CA MET A 186 5.65 -5.77 -8.78
C MET A 186 5.16 -4.94 -7.59
N GLY A 187 4.03 -5.31 -7.01
CA GLY A 187 3.59 -4.83 -5.71
C GLY A 187 3.13 -5.96 -4.81
N ALA A 188 2.91 -5.62 -3.55
CA ALA A 188 2.29 -6.47 -2.56
C ALA A 188 1.14 -5.71 -1.88
N VAL A 189 0.04 -6.42 -1.64
CA VAL A 189 -1.07 -5.97 -0.81
C VAL A 189 -1.12 -6.89 0.41
N ILE A 190 -0.92 -6.32 1.58
CA ILE A 190 -0.89 -7.03 2.86
C ILE A 190 -2.18 -6.67 3.60
N LEU A 191 -3.01 -7.69 3.81
CA LEU A 191 -4.33 -7.56 4.39
C LEU A 191 -4.30 -8.00 5.85
N ASN A 192 -4.70 -7.09 6.74
CA ASN A 192 -4.84 -7.38 8.15
C ASN A 192 -6.13 -8.18 8.42
N LYS A 193 -5.98 -9.50 8.63
CA LYS A 193 -7.10 -10.42 8.91
C LYS A 193 -7.84 -10.10 10.21
N ILE A 194 -7.16 -9.53 11.19
CA ILE A 194 -7.76 -9.19 12.49
C ILE A 194 -8.69 -7.99 12.34
N GLN A 195 -8.26 -7.01 11.54
CA GLN A 195 -8.97 -5.75 11.40
C GLN A 195 -10.07 -5.83 10.33
N ILE A 196 -9.82 -6.51 9.21
CA ILE A 196 -10.80 -6.64 8.13
C ILE A 196 -11.66 -7.88 8.36
N GLY A 197 -12.76 -7.72 9.09
CA GLY A 197 -13.71 -8.81 9.37
C GLY A 197 -14.59 -9.27 8.19
N SER A 198 -14.31 -8.87 6.94
CA SER A 198 -15.17 -9.15 5.78
C SER A 198 -14.50 -10.07 4.75
N PRO A 199 -14.84 -11.38 4.71
CA PRO A 199 -14.37 -12.30 3.67
C PRO A 199 -14.68 -11.82 2.23
N LYS A 200 -15.73 -11.00 2.07
CA LYS A 200 -16.07 -10.39 0.77
C LYS A 200 -15.00 -9.40 0.30
N PHE A 201 -14.35 -8.68 1.22
CA PHE A 201 -13.29 -7.74 0.88
C PHE A 201 -12.06 -8.44 0.32
N PHE A 202 -11.56 -9.47 1.02
CA PHE A 202 -10.43 -10.30 0.54
C PHE A 202 -10.68 -10.81 -0.88
N ARG A 203 -11.90 -11.31 -1.14
CA ARG A 203 -12.28 -11.81 -2.47
C ARG A 203 -12.28 -10.71 -3.53
N TYR A 204 -12.74 -9.50 -3.21
CA TYR A 204 -12.75 -8.38 -4.15
C TYR A 204 -11.33 -7.91 -4.47
N VAL A 205 -10.48 -7.76 -3.46
CA VAL A 205 -9.07 -7.39 -3.67
C VAL A 205 -8.40 -8.43 -4.56
N LYS A 206 -8.52 -9.72 -4.21
CA LYS A 206 -7.93 -10.82 -4.98
C LYS A 206 -8.39 -10.84 -6.44
N ASN A 207 -9.66 -10.54 -6.71
CA ASN A 207 -10.19 -10.51 -8.08
C ASN A 207 -9.76 -9.27 -8.87
N GLY A 208 -9.51 -8.14 -8.20
CA GLY A 208 -9.06 -6.90 -8.83
C GLY A 208 -7.55 -6.87 -9.09
N LEU A 209 -6.79 -7.70 -8.39
CA LEU A 209 -5.36 -7.84 -8.59
C LEU A 209 -5.06 -8.53 -9.93
N LYS A 210 -4.19 -7.91 -10.72
CA LYS A 210 -3.60 -8.56 -11.88
C LYS A 210 -2.32 -9.25 -11.42
N THR A 211 -2.24 -10.56 -11.60
CA THR A 211 -1.02 -11.33 -11.35
C THR A 211 -0.11 -11.30 -12.58
N ILE A 212 1.20 -11.27 -12.35
CA ILE A 212 2.22 -11.40 -13.43
C ILE A 212 2.52 -12.88 -13.71
N PHE A 213 2.06 -13.78 -12.83
CA PHE A 213 2.24 -15.23 -12.90
C PHE A 213 0.94 -15.93 -13.29
#